data_AF-A0A5E4KW19-F1
#
_entry.id   AF-A0A5E4KW19-F1
#
_cell.length_a   1.000
_cell.length_b   1.000
_cell.length_c   1.000
_cell.angle_alpha   90.00
_cell.angle_beta   90.00
_cell.angle_gamma   90.00
#
_symmetry.space_group_name_H-M   'P 1'
#
loop_
_entity.id
_entity.type
_entity.pdbx_description
1 polymer ?
#
loop_
_entity_poly.entity_id
_entity_poly.type
_entity_poly.pdbx_seq_one_letter_code
_entity_poly.pdbx_strand_id
1 'polypeptide(L)'
;MGSYHVNLGDLKTIGANAIKNAMNSELIAIDEIAPMEFKSPEFIRAVEEALGSDRNMLVVLHQKSNHPVAEKIRKEFLVYTVTPENRERLVSEIANILNKSIDTLKNNPV
;
A
#
# COMPACT_ATOMS: atom_id res chain seq x y z
N MET A 1 20.84 4.06 -13.03
CA MET A 1 20.62 2.70 -12.49
C MET A 1 21.40 2.62 -11.19
N GLY A 2 20.74 2.89 -10.05
CA GLY A 2 21.37 2.94 -8.74
C GLY A 2 21.40 1.56 -8.09
N SER A 3 22.55 1.15 -7.57
CA SER A 3 22.80 -0.14 -6.94
C SER A 3 22.24 -0.20 -5.51
N TYR A 4 20.93 -0.03 -5.33
CA TYR A 4 20.30 -0.27 -4.04
C TYR A 4 20.14 -1.77 -3.85
N HIS A 5 20.97 -2.35 -2.97
CA HIS A 5 20.76 -3.71 -2.49
C HIS A 5 19.61 -3.70 -1.49
N VAL A 6 18.46 -4.27 -1.87
CA VAL A 6 17.39 -4.55 -0.90
C VAL A 6 17.86 -5.67 0.02
N ASN A 7 17.90 -5.36 1.32
CA ASN A 7 18.07 -6.39 2.33
C ASN A 7 16.79 -7.22 2.42
N LEU A 8 16.76 -8.32 1.69
CA LEU A 8 15.62 -9.25 1.67
C LEU A 8 15.31 -9.80 3.07
N GLY A 9 16.31 -9.89 3.95
CA GLY A 9 16.13 -10.32 5.34
C GLY A 9 15.30 -9.32 6.15
N ASP A 10 15.60 -8.03 6.02
CA ASP A 10 14.85 -6.96 6.70
C ASP A 10 13.45 -6.80 6.09
N LEU A 11 13.32 -6.90 4.76
CA LEU A 11 12.01 -6.84 4.11
C LEU A 11 11.10 -7.99 4.56
N LYS A 12 11.65 -9.21 4.66
CA LYS A 12 10.93 -10.39 5.14
C LYS A 12 10.53 -10.25 6.61
N THR A 13 11.42 -9.75 7.47
CA THR A 13 11.22 -9.77 8.92
C THR A 13 10.52 -8.52 9.43
N ILE A 14 10.87 -7.35 8.91
CA ILE A 14 10.32 -6.07 9.34
C ILE A 14 9.15 -5.68 8.44
N GLY A 15 9.34 -5.69 7.12
CA GLY A 15 8.32 -5.26 6.16
C GLY A 15 7.04 -6.09 6.24
N ALA A 16 7.14 -7.41 6.12
CA ALA A 16 5.97 -8.29 6.18
C ALA A 16 5.26 -8.24 7.55
N ASN A 17 6.01 -8.17 8.65
CA ASN A 17 5.42 -8.07 9.99
C ASN A 17 4.80 -6.70 10.25
N ALA A 18 5.37 -5.61 9.70
CA ALA A 18 4.77 -4.29 9.80
C ALA A 18 3.39 -4.25 9.13
N ILE A 19 3.25 -4.85 7.94
CA ILE A 19 1.96 -4.97 7.26
C ILE A 19 0.97 -5.79 8.12
N LYS A 20 1.41 -6.93 8.63
CA LYS A 20 0.56 -7.78 9.48
C LYS A 20 0.09 -7.07 10.76
N ASN A 21 0.98 -6.31 11.40
CA ASN A 21 0.64 -5.53 12.58
C ASN A 21 -0.33 -4.39 12.22
N ALA A 22 -0.13 -3.74 11.07
CA ALA A 22 -0.98 -2.65 10.59
C ALA A 22 -2.42 -3.11 10.26
N MET A 23 -2.67 -4.41 10.05
CA MET A 23 -4.04 -4.94 9.89
C MET A 23 -4.94 -4.71 11.13
N ASN A 24 -4.34 -4.45 12.30
CA ASN A 24 -5.07 -4.07 13.51
C ASN A 24 -5.25 -2.55 13.67
N SER A 25 -4.80 -1.75 12.69
CA SER A 25 -4.90 -0.29 12.68
C SER A 25 -6.06 0.19 11.80
N GLU A 26 -6.42 1.47 11.91
CA GLU A 26 -7.48 2.08 11.10
C GLU A 26 -7.06 2.30 9.64
N LEU A 27 -5.76 2.37 9.39
CA LEU A 27 -5.15 2.61 8.09
C LEU A 27 -3.85 1.82 7.96
N ILE A 28 -3.65 1.17 6.82
CA ILE A 28 -2.40 0.54 6.42
C ILE A 28 -1.73 1.45 5.39
N ALA A 29 -0.51 1.92 5.67
CA ALA A 29 0.29 2.72 4.73
C ALA A 29 1.51 1.91 4.27
N ILE A 30 1.71 1.82 2.95
CA ILE A 30 2.85 1.13 2.34
C ILE A 30 3.52 2.06 1.33
N ASP A 31 4.74 2.47 1.63
CA ASP A 31 5.60 3.28 0.77
C ASP A 31 6.95 2.54 0.59
N GLU A 32 7.21 1.80 -0.49
CA GLU A 32 6.50 1.57 -1.74
C GLU A 32 6.30 0.07 -2.02
N ILE A 33 5.49 -0.27 -3.02
CA ILE A 33 5.42 -1.61 -3.62
C ILE A 33 6.04 -1.54 -5.02
N ALA A 34 7.26 -2.04 -5.16
CA ALA A 34 8.07 -1.93 -6.36
C ALA A 34 8.73 -3.27 -6.73
N PRO A 35 9.46 -3.34 -7.86
CA PRO A 35 10.07 -4.57 -8.34
C PRO A 35 10.99 -5.27 -7.34
N MET A 36 11.56 -4.54 -6.39
CA MET A 36 12.51 -5.11 -5.44
C MET A 36 11.79 -5.88 -4.32
N GLU A 37 10.60 -5.43 -3.92
CA GLU A 37 9.81 -6.02 -2.85
C GLU A 37 9.16 -7.34 -3.28
N PHE A 38 8.86 -7.49 -4.57
CA PHE A 38 8.30 -8.75 -5.13
C PHE A 38 9.22 -9.96 -4.97
N LYS A 39 10.51 -9.74 -4.67
CA LYS A 39 11.47 -10.83 -4.41
C LYS A 39 11.27 -11.50 -3.04
N SER A 40 10.44 -10.93 -2.16
CA SER A 40 10.10 -11.48 -0.86
C SER A 40 8.70 -12.11 -0.88
N PRO A 41 8.58 -13.44 -0.92
CA PRO A 41 7.28 -14.13 -0.88
C PRO A 41 6.46 -13.80 0.38
N GLU A 42 7.13 -13.58 1.51
CA GLU A 42 6.48 -13.23 2.77
C GLU A 42 5.88 -11.83 2.73
N PHE A 43 6.59 -10.87 2.13
CA PHE A 43 6.06 -9.52 1.90
C PHE A 43 4.85 -9.58 0.99
N ILE A 44 4.93 -10.32 -0.11
CA ILE A 44 3.82 -10.48 -1.06
C ILE A 44 2.59 -11.08 -0.40
N ARG A 45 2.78 -12.15 0.40
CA ARG A 45 1.68 -12.75 1.14
C ARG A 45 1.04 -11.77 2.12
N ALA A 46 1.85 -10.98 2.84
CA ALA A 46 1.32 -9.98 3.76
C ALA A 46 0.53 -8.88 3.03
N VAL A 47 0.99 -8.45 1.85
CA VAL A 47 0.22 -7.51 1.00
C VAL A 47 -1.09 -8.15 0.54
N GLU A 48 -1.08 -9.40 0.08
CA GLU A 48 -2.29 -10.09 -0.35
C GLU A 48 -3.30 -10.29 0.79
N GLU A 49 -2.83 -10.62 1.99
CA GLU A 49 -3.63 -10.69 3.21
C GLU A 49 -4.25 -9.31 3.53
N ALA A 50 -3.46 -8.23 3.48
CA ALA A 50 -3.95 -6.87 3.70
C ALA A 50 -4.99 -6.44 2.66
N LEU A 51 -4.79 -6.77 1.38
CA LEU A 51 -5.75 -6.52 0.31
C LEU A 51 -7.08 -7.28 0.51
N GLY A 52 -7.04 -8.41 1.21
CA GLY A 52 -8.24 -9.17 1.57
C GLY A 52 -8.91 -8.72 2.86
N SER A 53 -8.40 -7.69 3.53
CA SER A 53 -8.97 -7.16 4.78
C SER A 53 -9.92 -6.00 4.53
N ASP A 54 -10.80 -5.71 5.48
CA ASP A 54 -11.70 -4.54 5.44
C ASP A 54 -11.02 -3.23 5.88
N ARG A 55 -9.68 -3.19 5.86
CA ARG A 55 -8.91 -2.02 6.31
C ARG A 55 -8.69 -1.04 5.16
N ASN A 56 -8.78 0.24 5.48
CA ASN A 56 -8.35 1.29 4.55
C ASN A 56 -6.85 1.16 4.30
N MET A 57 -6.45 1.38 3.05
CA MET A 57 -5.06 1.27 2.63
C MET A 57 -4.63 2.49 1.81
N LEU A 58 -3.42 2.97 2.06
CA LEU A 58 -2.71 3.95 1.24
C LEU A 58 -1.41 3.32 0.74
N VAL A 59 -1.26 3.18 -0.57
CA VAL A 59 -0.16 2.43 -1.17
C VAL A 59 0.50 3.24 -2.27
N VAL A 60 1.83 3.35 -2.20
CA VAL A 60 2.65 3.85 -3.31
C VAL A 60 3.03 2.66 -4.19
N LEU A 61 2.62 2.70 -5.46
CA LEU A 61 2.85 1.61 -6.40
C LEU A 61 3.78 2.07 -7.53
N HIS A 62 4.83 1.29 -7.81
CA HIS A 62 5.70 1.58 -8.93
C HIS A 62 4.91 1.51 -10.27
N GLN A 63 4.90 2.64 -11.00
CA GLN A 63 4.06 2.84 -12.19
C GLN A 63 4.17 1.73 -13.24
N LYS A 64 5.39 1.21 -13.48
CA LYS A 64 5.68 0.22 -14.53
C LYS A 64 5.79 -1.22 -14.02
N SER A 65 5.48 -1.48 -12.75
CA SER A 65 5.43 -2.87 -12.28
C SER A 65 4.32 -3.61 -13.03
N ASN A 66 4.56 -4.84 -13.49
CA ASN A 66 3.52 -5.70 -14.09
C ASN A 66 3.25 -6.94 -13.22
N HIS A 67 3.68 -6.91 -11.96
CA HIS A 67 3.50 -8.03 -11.04
C HIS A 67 1.99 -8.26 -10.77
N PRO A 68 1.52 -9.51 -10.60
CA PRO A 68 0.10 -9.79 -10.35
C PRO A 68 -0.51 -8.98 -9.20
N VAL A 69 0.24 -8.78 -8.10
CA VAL A 69 -0.20 -7.92 -6.98
C VAL A 69 -0.36 -6.46 -7.39
N ALA A 70 0.54 -5.92 -8.22
CA ALA A 70 0.43 -4.55 -8.73
C ALA A 70 -0.82 -4.37 -9.60
N GLU A 71 -1.11 -5.37 -10.44
CA GLU A 71 -2.32 -5.38 -11.27
C GLU A 71 -3.60 -5.52 -10.43
N LYS A 72 -3.55 -6.31 -9.36
CA LYS A 72 -4.67 -6.43 -8.41
C LYS A 72 -4.95 -5.09 -7.73
N ILE A 73 -3.92 -4.44 -7.18
CA ILE A 73 -4.04 -3.10 -6.57
C ILE A 73 -4.67 -2.12 -7.56
N ARG A 74 -4.18 -2.08 -8.81
CA ARG A 74 -4.73 -1.17 -9.82
C ARG A 74 -6.21 -1.38 -10.15
N LYS A 75 -6.73 -2.60 -9.98
CA LYS A 75 -8.13 -2.93 -10.23
C LYS A 75 -9.03 -2.63 -9.03
N GLU A 76 -8.51 -2.81 -7.82
CA GLU A 76 -9.30 -2.72 -6.59
C GLU A 76 -9.25 -1.32 -5.96
N PHE A 77 -8.22 -0.51 -6.26
CA PHE A 77 -7.99 0.77 -5.61
C PHE A 77 -8.38 1.96 -6.49
N LEU A 78 -8.63 3.09 -5.85
CA LEU A 78 -8.61 4.40 -6.50
C LEU A 78 -7.15 4.79 -6.76
N VAL A 79 -6.74 4.82 -8.03
CA VAL A 79 -5.35 5.05 -8.42
C VAL A 79 -5.14 6.46 -8.95
N TYR A 80 -4.16 7.16 -8.39
CA TYR A 80 -3.69 8.45 -8.87
C TYR A 80 -2.30 8.34 -9.49
N THR A 81 -2.14 8.86 -10.70
CA THR A 81 -0.79 9.08 -11.27
C THR A 81 -0.30 10.44 -10.81
N VAL A 82 0.70 10.44 -9.91
CA VAL A 82 1.29 11.67 -9.37
C VAL A 82 2.19 12.33 -10.42
N THR A 83 2.00 13.62 -10.62
CA THR A 83 2.82 14.49 -11.48
C THR A 83 3.26 15.73 -10.69
N PRO A 84 4.30 16.46 -11.12
CA PRO A 84 4.71 17.70 -10.46
C PRO A 84 3.57 18.71 -10.29
N GLU A 85 2.64 18.75 -11.25
CA GLU A 85 1.53 19.71 -11.30
C GLU A 85 0.38 19.33 -10.34
N ASN A 86 0.19 18.05 -10.06
CA ASN A 86 -0.94 17.58 -9.25
C ASN A 86 -0.56 17.20 -7.81
N ARG A 87 0.73 17.02 -7.49
CA ARG A 87 1.19 16.45 -6.21
C ARG A 87 0.64 17.17 -4.99
N GLU A 88 0.62 18.50 -4.99
CA GLU A 88 0.17 19.31 -3.84
C GLU A 88 -1.34 19.16 -3.63
N ARG A 89 -2.11 19.16 -4.73
CA ARG A 89 -3.56 18.97 -4.68
C ARG A 89 -3.93 17.57 -4.19
N LEU A 90 -3.23 16.55 -4.70
CA LEU A 90 -3.50 15.15 -4.37
C LEU A 90 -3.35 14.86 -2.88
N VAL A 91 -2.43 15.54 -2.16
CA VAL A 91 -2.30 15.39 -0.70
C VAL A 91 -3.64 15.66 -0.01
N SER A 92 -4.25 16.81 -0.27
CA SER A 92 -5.53 17.18 0.34
C SER A 92 -6.69 16.30 -0.12
N GLU A 93 -6.70 15.90 -1.40
CA GLU A 93 -7.75 15.06 -1.97
C GLU A 93 -7.76 13.67 -1.33
N ILE A 94 -6.59 13.02 -1.25
CA ILE A 94 -6.43 11.69 -0.66
C ILE A 94 -6.73 11.74 0.84
N ALA A 95 -6.23 12.73 1.57
CA ALA A 95 -6.51 12.87 3.00
C ALA A 95 -8.02 12.99 3.28
N ASN A 96 -8.75 13.77 2.47
CA ASN A 96 -10.20 13.92 2.62
C ASN A 96 -10.96 12.61 2.35
N ILE A 97 -10.53 11.81 1.36
CA ILE A 97 -11.13 10.51 1.05
C ILE A 97 -10.92 9.55 2.22
N LEU A 98 -9.69 9.47 2.73
CA LEU A 98 -9.34 8.58 3.84
C LEU A 98 -10.10 8.94 5.12
N ASN A 99 -10.17 10.22 5.48
CA ASN A 99 -10.92 10.67 6.66
C ASN A 99 -12.39 10.27 6.58
N LYS A 100 -13.06 10.51 5.44
CA LYS A 100 -14.46 10.11 5.23
C LYS A 100 -14.66 8.60 5.33
N SER A 101 -13.74 7.82 4.77
CA SER A 101 -13.81 6.35 4.84
C SER A 101 -13.67 5.84 6.27
N ILE A 102 -12.68 6.36 7.02
CA ILE A 102 -12.45 5.98 8.42
C ILE A 102 -13.64 6.36 9.30
N ASP A 103 -14.20 7.56 9.12
CA ASP A 103 -15.39 7.99 9.85
C ASP A 103 -16.60 7.08 9.56
N THR A 104 -16.75 6.62 8.31
CA THR A 104 -17.84 5.71 7.94
C THR A 104 -17.72 4.36 8.66
N LEU A 105 -16.51 3.79 8.76
CA LEU A 105 -16.26 2.53 9.47
C LEU A 105 -16.47 2.67 10.99
N LYS A 106 -16.16 3.83 11.58
CA LYS A 106 -16.41 4.09 13.01
C LYS A 106 -17.89 4.15 13.35
N ASN A 107 -18.70 4.70 12.44
CA ASN A 107 -20.12 4.91 12.65
C ASN A 107 -20.98 3.68 12.28
N ASN A 108 -20.40 2.67 11.62
CA ASN A 108 -21.01 1.37 11.35
C ASN A 108 -20.00 0.25 11.62
N PRO A 109 -19.74 -0.10 12.90
CA PRO A 109 -18.89 -1.23 13.23
C PRO A 109 -19.57 -2.53 12.77
N VAL A 110 -18.80 -3.36 12.06
CA VAL A 110 -19.20 -4.71 11.57
C VAL A 110 -19.46 -5.65 12.75
#